data_AF-A0A7S1WPU2-F1
#
_entry.id   AF-A0A7S1WPU2-F1
#
_cell.length_a   1.000
_cell.length_b   1.000
_cell.length_c   1.000
_cell.angle_alpha   90.00
_cell.angle_beta   90.00
_cell.angle_gamma   90.00
#
_symmetry.space_group_name_H-M   'P 1'
#
loop_
_entity.id
_entity.type
_entity.pdbx_description
1 polymer ?
#
loop_
_entity_poly.entity_id
_entity_poly.type
_entity_poly.pdbx_seq_one_letter_code
_entity_poly.pdbx_strand_id
1 'polypeptide(L)'
;EGGDGEDEEEEQQLAQASIVHKLLLYEVIEVMSTEALFAWYGGMGLPSLEGAERATVQKLLRKVLAWENSALADLLQECERNGVPVGESTLEQQEDEQQQALARRLVLHECLEVMTTDALKEWYEGLGLPSGSGNKRPELQKILRKVLYWQVLSPSELREECAKLHIETGGAAMPEEDEEQQQQQEAEDEFEEALVSVLLDEAHGGVP
;
A
#
# COMPACT_ATOMS: atom_id res chain seq x y z
N GLU A 1 -14.38 41.18 -11.47
CA GLU A 1 -13.02 41.07 -10.89
C GLU A 1 -13.10 40.98 -9.37
N GLY A 2 -13.65 39.91 -8.79
CA GLY A 2 -13.82 39.84 -7.32
C GLY A 2 -14.11 38.45 -6.76
N GLY A 3 -13.67 37.39 -7.44
CA GLY A 3 -13.92 36.00 -7.01
C GLY A 3 -12.73 35.29 -6.35
N ASP A 4 -11.49 35.70 -6.60
CA ASP A 4 -10.31 34.92 -6.19
C ASP A 4 -9.98 34.98 -4.68
N GLY A 5 -10.61 35.88 -3.91
CA GLY A 5 -10.25 36.07 -2.49
C GLY A 5 -10.96 35.15 -1.49
N GLU A 6 -12.14 34.62 -1.84
CA GLU A 6 -12.91 33.75 -0.93
C GLU A 6 -12.34 32.32 -0.89
N ASP A 7 -11.84 31.83 -2.04
CA ASP A 7 -11.25 30.50 -2.17
C ASP A 7 -9.91 30.38 -1.40
N GLU A 8 -9.06 31.43 -1.43
CA GLU A 8 -7.79 31.46 -0.69
C GLU A 8 -8.00 31.45 0.84
N GLU A 9 -9.04 32.13 1.33
CA GLU A 9 -9.36 32.18 2.76
C GLU A 9 -9.89 30.82 3.25
N GLU A 10 -10.73 30.14 2.46
CA GLU A 10 -11.22 28.80 2.78
C GLU A 10 -10.09 27.77 2.81
N GLU A 11 -9.19 27.80 1.83
CA GLU A 11 -8.02 26.90 1.78
C GLU A 11 -7.11 27.10 3.00
N GLN A 12 -6.88 28.35 3.40
CA GLN A 12 -6.08 28.66 4.58
C GLN A 12 -6.74 28.16 5.88
N GLN A 13 -8.05 28.31 6.02
CA GLN A 13 -8.79 27.80 7.17
C GLN A 13 -8.75 26.28 7.25
N LEU A 14 -8.89 25.58 6.12
CA LEU A 14 -8.78 24.12 6.04
C LEU A 14 -7.38 23.64 6.42
N ALA A 15 -6.33 24.30 5.91
CA ALA A 15 -4.95 23.98 6.27
C ALA A 15 -4.70 24.17 7.77
N GLN A 16 -5.22 25.26 8.36
CA GLN A 16 -5.09 25.51 9.79
C GLN A 16 -5.85 24.47 10.63
N ALA A 17 -7.08 24.13 10.25
CA ALA A 17 -7.87 23.10 10.92
C ALA A 17 -7.17 21.74 10.88
N SER A 18 -6.58 21.38 9.73
CA SER A 18 -5.78 20.18 9.55
C SER A 18 -4.58 20.14 10.50
N ILE A 19 -3.83 21.24 10.64
CA ILE A 19 -2.70 21.33 11.59
C ILE A 19 -3.17 21.15 13.04
N VAL A 20 -4.25 21.83 13.45
CA VAL A 20 -4.79 21.72 14.81
C VAL A 20 -5.24 20.29 15.11
N HIS A 21 -5.94 19.65 14.17
CA HIS A 21 -6.35 18.25 14.32
C HIS A 21 -5.14 17.33 14.53
N LYS A 22 -4.07 17.51 13.75
CA LYS A 22 -2.83 16.72 13.90
C LYS A 22 -2.21 16.91 15.28
N LEU A 23 -2.08 18.15 15.77
CA LEU A 23 -1.53 18.41 17.10
C LEU A 23 -2.38 17.75 18.21
N LEU A 24 -3.71 17.78 18.08
CA LEU A 24 -4.60 17.11 19.02
C LEU A 24 -4.38 15.59 19.02
N LEU A 25 -4.15 14.96 17.87
CA LEU A 25 -3.85 13.53 17.80
C LEU A 25 -2.55 13.18 18.54
N TYR A 26 -1.52 14.02 18.46
CA TYR A 26 -0.27 13.81 19.22
C TYR A 26 -0.50 13.84 20.74
N GLU A 27 -1.27 14.82 21.22
CA GLU A 27 -1.63 14.93 22.64
C GLU A 27 -2.49 13.75 23.10
N VAL A 28 -3.42 13.30 22.24
CA VAL A 28 -4.25 12.12 22.52
C VAL A 28 -3.37 10.87 22.71
N ILE A 29 -2.38 10.62 21.85
CA ILE A 29 -1.47 9.48 21.99
C ILE A 29 -0.72 9.48 23.34
N GLU A 30 -0.36 10.65 23.87
CA GLU A 30 0.34 10.77 25.17
C GLU A 30 -0.52 10.26 26.34
N VAL A 31 -1.80 10.60 26.31
CA VAL A 31 -2.74 10.34 27.42
C VAL A 31 -3.56 9.07 27.25
N MET A 32 -3.56 8.46 26.06
CA MET A 32 -4.24 7.19 25.82
C MET A 32 -3.74 6.07 26.75
N SER A 33 -4.68 5.23 27.19
CA SER A 33 -4.35 4.01 27.92
C SER A 33 -3.57 3.05 27.03
N THR A 34 -2.81 2.13 27.64
CA THR A 34 -2.11 1.07 26.92
C THR A 34 -3.06 0.30 26.00
N GLU A 35 -4.22 -0.11 26.52
CA GLU A 35 -5.26 -0.84 25.76
C GLU A 35 -5.75 -0.04 24.55
N ALA A 36 -6.02 1.26 24.72
CA ALA A 36 -6.47 2.12 23.62
C ALA A 36 -5.37 2.29 22.55
N LEU A 37 -4.11 2.38 22.94
CA LEU A 37 -2.99 2.46 21.99
C LEU A 37 -2.86 1.18 21.16
N PHE A 38 -2.93 0.02 21.80
CA PHE A 38 -2.89 -1.27 21.10
C PHE A 38 -4.11 -1.49 20.21
N ALA A 39 -5.30 -1.09 20.67
CA ALA A 39 -6.52 -1.17 19.87
C ALA A 39 -6.46 -0.26 18.65
N TRP A 40 -6.00 0.98 18.81
CA TRP A 40 -5.84 1.92 17.69
C TRP A 40 -4.81 1.42 16.68
N TYR A 41 -3.66 0.96 17.16
CA TYR A 41 -2.63 0.35 16.33
C TYR A 41 -3.15 -0.89 15.57
N GLY A 42 -3.87 -1.79 16.23
CA GLY A 42 -4.49 -2.96 15.60
C GLY A 42 -5.56 -2.60 14.56
N GLY A 43 -6.29 -1.49 14.76
CA GLY A 43 -7.25 -0.94 13.81
C GLY A 43 -6.64 -0.50 12.48
N MET A 44 -5.32 -0.29 12.42
CA MET A 44 -4.59 0.04 11.19
C MET A 44 -4.22 -1.20 10.35
N GLY A 45 -4.62 -2.40 10.79
CA GLY A 45 -4.27 -3.66 10.12
C GLY A 45 -2.78 -3.99 10.21
N LEU A 46 -2.11 -3.52 11.26
CA LEU A 46 -0.69 -3.73 11.50
C LEU A 46 -0.44 -5.02 12.31
N PRO A 47 0.74 -5.65 12.17
CA PRO A 47 1.09 -6.87 12.89
C PRO A 47 1.09 -6.68 14.41
N SER A 48 0.60 -7.66 15.18
CA SER A 48 0.53 -7.57 16.64
C SER A 48 1.86 -7.15 17.28
N LEU A 49 1.83 -6.15 18.16
CA LEU A 49 2.98 -5.73 18.97
C LEU A 49 2.93 -6.33 20.38
N GLU A 50 2.38 -7.54 20.52
CA GLU A 50 2.24 -8.17 21.83
C GLU A 50 3.58 -8.25 22.58
N GLY A 51 3.57 -7.76 23.82
CA GLY A 51 4.74 -7.65 24.69
C GLY A 51 5.60 -6.39 24.46
N ALA A 52 5.29 -5.53 23.50
CA ALA A 52 5.96 -4.23 23.37
C ALA A 52 5.62 -3.29 24.53
N GLU A 53 6.59 -2.49 24.96
CA GLU A 53 6.36 -1.48 25.99
C GLU A 53 5.45 -0.36 25.48
N ARG A 54 4.57 0.17 26.34
CA ARG A 54 3.67 1.30 26.01
C ARG A 54 4.43 2.47 25.37
N ALA A 55 5.57 2.86 25.93
CA ALA A 55 6.37 3.98 25.42
C ALA A 55 6.86 3.73 23.98
N THR A 56 7.19 2.48 23.63
CA THR A 56 7.58 2.07 22.28
C THR A 56 6.41 2.19 21.32
N VAL A 57 5.22 1.71 21.70
CA VAL A 57 4.02 1.83 20.88
C VAL A 57 3.64 3.30 20.67
N GLN A 58 3.69 4.13 21.72
CA GLN A 58 3.47 5.58 21.61
C GLN A 58 4.44 6.25 20.64
N LYS A 59 5.73 5.90 20.73
CA LYS A 59 6.76 6.44 19.85
C LYS A 59 6.51 6.03 18.40
N LEU A 60 6.16 4.78 18.15
CA LEU A 60 5.81 4.29 16.82
C LEU A 60 4.59 5.01 16.25
N LEU A 61 3.53 5.15 17.03
CA LEU A 61 2.31 5.83 16.60
C LEU A 61 2.52 7.31 16.29
N ARG A 62 3.43 8.00 16.99
CA ARG A 62 3.84 9.36 16.61
C ARG A 62 4.58 9.40 15.29
N LYS A 63 5.47 8.42 15.04
CA LYS A 63 6.12 8.30 13.73
C LYS A 63 5.09 8.06 12.62
N VAL A 64 4.10 7.20 12.87
CA VAL A 64 2.98 6.95 11.93
C VAL A 64 2.27 8.26 11.59
N LEU A 65 1.83 9.02 12.61
CA LEU A 65 1.21 10.32 12.37
C LEU A 65 2.13 11.32 11.67
N ALA A 66 3.43 11.32 11.98
CA ALA A 66 4.38 12.16 11.25
C ALA A 66 4.40 11.79 9.76
N TRP A 67 4.53 10.51 9.44
CA TRP A 67 4.63 10.01 8.07
C TRP A 67 3.35 10.20 7.27
N GLU A 68 2.18 9.90 7.83
CA GLU A 68 0.87 10.11 7.18
C GLU A 68 0.59 11.59 6.84
N ASN A 69 1.38 12.51 7.39
CA ASN A 69 1.24 13.94 7.19
C ASN A 69 2.47 14.59 6.55
N SER A 70 3.46 13.79 6.16
CA SER A 70 4.70 14.26 5.53
C SER A 70 4.50 14.40 4.03
N ALA A 71 5.19 15.36 3.40
CA ALA A 71 5.19 15.46 1.95
C ALA A 71 5.84 14.21 1.32
N LEU A 72 5.49 13.92 0.06
CA LEU A 72 6.04 12.79 -0.68
C LEU A 72 7.59 12.79 -0.69
N ALA A 73 8.20 13.95 -0.91
CA ALA A 73 9.66 14.10 -0.91
C ALA A 73 10.29 13.71 0.45
N ASP A 74 9.67 14.09 1.56
CA ASP A 74 10.15 13.76 2.90
C ASP A 74 10.00 12.26 3.18
N LEU A 75 8.91 11.64 2.72
CA LEU A 75 8.70 10.20 2.84
C LEU A 75 9.70 9.39 2.01
N LEU A 76 10.03 9.83 0.80
CA LEU A 76 11.06 9.20 -0.02
C LEU A 76 12.43 9.28 0.66
N GLN A 77 12.78 10.46 1.19
CA GLN A 77 14.01 10.65 1.96
C GLN A 77 14.04 9.77 3.22
N GLU A 78 12.92 9.65 3.92
CA GLU A 78 12.80 8.79 5.09
C GLU A 78 12.95 7.30 4.70
N CYS A 79 12.35 6.87 3.59
CA CYS A 79 12.50 5.52 3.07
C CYS A 79 13.98 5.22 2.78
N GLU A 80 14.67 6.11 2.07
CA GLU A 80 16.10 5.98 1.79
C GLU A 80 16.92 5.87 3.08
N ARG A 81 16.66 6.77 4.06
CA ARG A 81 17.37 6.79 5.34
C ARG A 81 17.21 5.50 6.13
N ASN A 82 16.05 4.86 6.05
CA ASN A 82 15.75 3.62 6.77
C ASN A 82 16.06 2.35 5.95
N GLY A 83 16.50 2.50 4.70
CA GLY A 83 16.69 1.37 3.79
C GLY A 83 15.39 0.65 3.43
N VAL A 84 14.28 1.39 3.43
CA VAL A 84 12.97 0.88 2.99
C VAL A 84 12.90 1.00 1.47
N PRO A 85 12.69 -0.12 0.76
CA PRO A 85 12.65 -0.11 -0.70
C PRO A 85 11.43 0.65 -1.23
N VAL A 86 11.65 1.44 -2.26
CA VAL A 86 10.62 2.15 -3.03
C VAL A 86 10.56 1.48 -4.40
N GLY A 87 9.51 0.69 -4.64
CA GLY A 87 9.30 0.03 -5.94
C GLY A 87 8.87 1.01 -7.03
N GLU A 88 9.19 0.69 -8.29
CA GLU A 88 8.85 1.53 -9.45
C GLU A 88 7.35 1.74 -9.58
N SER A 89 6.55 0.70 -9.32
CA SER A 89 5.10 0.76 -9.39
C SER A 89 4.48 1.77 -8.41
N THR A 90 5.19 2.15 -7.36
CA THR A 90 4.74 3.21 -6.45
C THR A 90 4.87 4.57 -7.09
N LEU A 91 5.90 4.81 -7.91
CA LEU A 91 6.14 6.12 -8.51
C LEU A 91 5.16 6.46 -9.64
N GLU A 92 4.39 5.48 -10.11
CA GLU A 92 3.37 5.64 -11.15
C GLU A 92 1.98 6.00 -10.59
N GLN A 93 1.77 5.90 -9.27
CA GLN A 93 0.47 6.15 -8.63
C GLN A 93 0.20 7.66 -8.44
N GLN A 94 -1.03 8.02 -8.06
CA GLN A 94 -1.34 9.40 -7.63
C GLN A 94 -0.60 9.76 -6.35
N GLU A 95 -0.20 11.02 -6.18
CA GLU A 95 0.64 11.46 -5.05
C GLU A 95 0.09 11.00 -3.69
N ASP A 96 -1.21 11.13 -3.43
CA ASP A 96 -1.82 10.70 -2.18
C ASP A 96 -1.69 9.18 -1.93
N GLU A 97 -1.86 8.38 -2.99
CA GLU A 97 -1.66 6.92 -2.93
C GLU A 97 -0.18 6.58 -2.69
N GLN A 98 0.74 7.32 -3.33
CA GLN A 98 2.19 7.17 -3.10
C GLN A 98 2.54 7.45 -1.64
N GLN A 99 2.08 8.60 -1.12
CA GLN A 99 2.31 9.00 0.26
C GLN A 99 1.79 7.95 1.23
N GLN A 100 0.57 7.47 1.05
CA GLN A 100 -0.01 6.44 1.91
C GLN A 100 0.76 5.10 1.82
N ALA A 101 1.16 4.68 0.61
CA ALA A 101 1.93 3.46 0.41
C ALA A 101 3.31 3.53 1.08
N LEU A 102 4.02 4.66 0.95
CA LEU A 102 5.32 4.87 1.57
C LEU A 102 5.23 4.95 3.10
N ALA A 103 4.26 5.71 3.62
CA ALA A 103 4.01 5.78 5.06
C ALA A 103 3.74 4.38 5.63
N ARG A 104 2.86 3.60 4.99
CA ARG A 104 2.57 2.22 5.41
C ARG A 104 3.81 1.32 5.43
N ARG A 105 4.70 1.46 4.44
CA ARG A 105 5.96 0.70 4.38
C ARG A 105 6.91 1.08 5.52
N LEU A 106 7.08 2.37 5.79
CA LEU A 106 7.88 2.86 6.91
C LEU A 106 7.36 2.33 8.24
N VAL A 107 6.03 2.31 8.42
CA VAL A 107 5.40 1.72 9.59
C VAL A 107 5.73 0.24 9.71
N LEU A 108 5.48 -0.57 8.68
CA LEU A 108 5.78 -2.00 8.72
C LEU A 108 7.27 -2.28 8.99
N HIS A 109 8.16 -1.47 8.43
CA HIS A 109 9.60 -1.57 8.69
C HIS A 109 9.95 -1.28 10.16
N GLU A 110 9.42 -0.19 10.73
CA GLU A 110 9.64 0.14 12.14
C GLU A 110 9.00 -0.89 13.09
N CYS A 111 7.86 -1.48 12.71
CA CYS A 111 7.21 -2.56 13.46
C CYS A 111 8.15 -3.75 13.62
N LEU A 112 8.85 -4.16 12.55
CA LEU A 112 9.83 -5.25 12.62
C LEU A 112 10.95 -4.98 13.63
N GLU A 113 11.34 -3.73 13.85
CA GLU A 113 12.38 -3.38 14.83
C GLU A 113 11.89 -3.55 16.26
N VAL A 114 10.63 -3.24 16.53
CA VAL A 114 10.06 -3.20 17.88
C VAL A 114 9.33 -4.47 18.30
N MET A 115 8.87 -5.30 17.35
CA MET A 115 8.16 -6.55 17.65
C MET A 115 8.98 -7.49 18.51
N THR A 116 8.35 -8.26 19.39
CA THR A 116 9.03 -9.32 20.13
C THR A 116 9.38 -10.50 19.21
N THR A 117 10.28 -11.40 19.64
CA THR A 117 10.62 -12.58 18.83
C THR A 117 9.39 -13.46 18.57
N ASP A 118 8.49 -13.57 19.54
CA ASP A 118 7.27 -14.38 19.41
C ASP A 118 6.27 -13.72 18.45
N ALA A 119 6.10 -12.39 18.53
CA ALA A 119 5.29 -11.65 17.56
C ALA A 119 5.83 -11.75 16.12
N LEU A 120 7.16 -11.71 15.94
CA LEU A 120 7.78 -11.93 14.62
C LEU A 120 7.51 -13.34 14.09
N LYS A 121 7.52 -14.37 14.95
CA LYS A 121 7.19 -15.74 14.56
C LYS A 121 5.73 -15.86 14.17
N GLU A 122 4.81 -15.30 14.96
CA GLU A 122 3.38 -15.30 14.68
C GLU A 122 3.09 -14.64 13.33
N TRP A 123 3.68 -13.47 13.06
CA TRP A 123 3.52 -12.81 11.78
C TRP A 123 4.10 -13.64 10.63
N TYR A 124 5.30 -14.20 10.81
CA TYR A 124 5.93 -15.08 9.84
C TYR A 124 5.06 -16.31 9.51
N GLU A 125 4.47 -16.96 10.53
CA GLU A 125 3.56 -18.09 10.36
C GLU A 125 2.23 -17.67 9.71
N GLY A 126 1.72 -16.48 10.05
CA GLY A 126 0.55 -15.87 9.43
C GLY A 126 0.69 -15.60 7.92
N LEU A 127 1.93 -15.51 7.42
CA LEU A 127 2.23 -15.45 5.99
C LEU A 127 2.21 -16.83 5.30
N GLY A 128 1.88 -17.90 6.03
CA GLY A 128 1.87 -19.27 5.52
C GLY A 128 3.26 -19.89 5.36
N LEU A 129 4.29 -19.27 5.94
CA LEU A 129 5.66 -19.78 5.88
C LEU A 129 5.87 -20.90 6.91
N PRO A 130 6.69 -21.92 6.61
CA PRO A 130 6.86 -23.09 7.48
C PRO A 130 7.45 -22.69 8.84
N SER A 131 6.81 -23.14 9.94
CA SER A 131 7.14 -22.75 11.32
C SER A 131 8.64 -22.60 11.55
N GLY A 132 9.07 -21.35 11.70
CA GLY A 132 10.46 -20.94 11.85
C GLY A 132 11.04 -21.26 13.22
N SER A 133 10.71 -22.42 13.80
CA SER A 133 11.02 -22.81 15.19
C SER A 133 12.52 -22.78 15.54
N GLY A 134 13.41 -22.73 14.53
CA GLY A 134 14.85 -22.56 14.69
C GLY A 134 15.41 -21.16 14.36
N ASN A 135 14.61 -20.23 13.83
CA ASN A 135 15.11 -18.91 13.42
C ASN A 135 15.26 -18.00 14.64
N LYS A 136 16.41 -17.35 14.79
CA LYS A 136 16.57 -16.29 15.80
C LYS A 136 15.98 -14.99 15.26
N ARG A 137 15.82 -14.02 16.18
CA ARG A 137 15.23 -12.70 15.88
C ARG A 137 15.83 -12.02 14.64
N PRO A 138 17.16 -11.84 14.49
CA PRO A 138 17.70 -11.11 13.33
C PRO A 138 17.46 -11.84 12.02
N GLU A 139 17.43 -13.17 12.00
CA GLU A 139 17.09 -13.95 10.81
C GLU A 139 15.61 -13.77 10.44
N LEU A 140 14.69 -13.78 11.43
CA LEU A 140 13.27 -13.50 11.20
C LEU A 140 13.06 -12.09 10.65
N GLN A 141 13.68 -11.07 11.26
CA GLN A 141 13.62 -9.69 10.76
C GLN A 141 14.13 -9.59 9.33
N LYS A 142 15.28 -10.22 9.03
CA LYS A 142 15.86 -10.23 7.69
C LYS A 142 14.90 -10.84 6.66
N ILE A 143 14.29 -11.97 6.98
CA ILE A 143 13.34 -12.63 6.08
C ILE A 143 12.09 -11.77 5.89
N LEU A 144 11.50 -11.25 6.97
CA LEU A 144 10.30 -10.41 6.91
C LEU A 144 10.55 -9.10 6.15
N ARG A 145 11.70 -8.45 6.32
CA ARG A 145 12.09 -7.29 5.48
C ARG A 145 12.18 -7.67 4.01
N LYS A 146 12.68 -8.87 3.69
CA LYS A 146 12.71 -9.36 2.31
C LYS A 146 11.32 -9.63 1.76
N VAL A 147 10.39 -10.14 2.57
CA VAL A 147 8.98 -10.28 2.19
C VAL A 147 8.35 -8.92 1.92
N LEU A 148 8.55 -7.94 2.82
CA LEU A 148 8.07 -6.57 2.60
C LEU A 148 8.66 -5.95 1.33
N TYR A 149 9.93 -6.21 1.03
CA TYR A 149 10.56 -5.81 -0.23
C TYR A 149 9.85 -6.43 -1.43
N TRP A 150 9.61 -7.75 -1.42
CA TRP A 150 8.94 -8.40 -2.55
C TRP A 150 7.49 -7.98 -2.75
N GLN A 151 6.78 -7.60 -1.68
CA GLN A 151 5.40 -7.10 -1.77
C GLN A 151 5.29 -5.77 -2.50
N VAL A 152 6.40 -5.05 -2.69
CA VAL A 152 6.40 -3.73 -3.33
C VAL A 152 6.99 -3.73 -4.73
N LEU A 153 7.50 -4.87 -5.18
CA LEU A 153 8.04 -5.02 -6.53
C LEU A 153 6.90 -5.15 -7.53
N SER A 154 7.07 -4.50 -8.68
CA SER A 154 6.29 -4.81 -9.87
C SER A 154 6.47 -6.28 -10.29
N PRO A 155 5.54 -6.86 -11.07
CA PRO A 155 5.68 -8.23 -11.58
C PRO A 155 7.00 -8.46 -12.34
N SER A 156 7.48 -7.45 -13.08
CA SER A 156 8.78 -7.48 -13.76
C SER A 156 9.95 -7.55 -12.79
N GLU A 157 10.02 -6.65 -11.81
CA GLU A 157 11.08 -6.64 -10.79
C GLU A 157 11.07 -7.93 -9.95
N LEU A 158 9.89 -8.47 -9.63
CA LEU A 158 9.77 -9.73 -8.90
C LEU A 158 10.29 -10.92 -9.71
N ARG A 159 10.02 -10.97 -11.04
CA ARG A 159 10.60 -11.98 -11.94
C ARG A 159 12.11 -11.90 -11.98
N GLU A 160 12.67 -10.69 -12.02
CA GLU A 160 14.12 -10.48 -11.96
C GLU A 160 14.71 -10.98 -10.64
N GLU A 161 14.08 -10.68 -9.50
CA GLU A 161 14.50 -11.19 -8.20
C GLU A 161 14.39 -12.72 -8.12
N CYS A 162 13.34 -13.33 -8.64
CA CYS A 162 13.21 -14.78 -8.74
C CYS A 162 14.35 -15.40 -9.58
N ALA A 163 14.68 -14.79 -10.71
CA ALA A 163 15.78 -15.23 -11.57
C ALA A 163 17.14 -15.14 -10.86
N LYS A 164 17.40 -14.05 -10.13
CA LYS A 164 18.61 -13.87 -9.29
C LYS A 164 18.74 -14.94 -8.21
N LEU A 165 17.62 -15.44 -7.70
CA LEU A 165 17.57 -16.48 -6.68
C LEU A 165 17.53 -17.91 -7.25
N HIS A 166 17.57 -18.04 -8.59
CA HIS A 166 17.45 -19.31 -9.29
C HIS A 166 16.17 -20.08 -8.90
N ILE A 167 15.13 -19.34 -8.58
CA ILE A 167 13.79 -19.89 -8.41
C ILE A 167 13.27 -20.07 -9.83
N GLU A 168 13.14 -21.32 -10.26
CA GLU A 168 12.42 -21.63 -11.48
C GLU A 168 10.98 -21.16 -11.29
N THR A 169 10.66 -19.97 -11.79
CA THR A 169 9.30 -19.57 -12.11
C THR A 169 8.90 -20.50 -13.23
N GLY A 170 8.45 -21.70 -12.85
CA GLY A 170 8.08 -22.78 -13.77
C GLY A 170 7.30 -22.13 -14.90
N GLY A 171 7.84 -22.26 -16.12
CA GLY A 171 7.27 -21.70 -17.33
C GLY A 171 5.94 -22.36 -17.62
N ALA A 172 4.95 -22.13 -16.76
CA ALA A 172 3.61 -21.84 -17.22
C ALA A 172 3.81 -20.66 -18.17
N ALA A 173 4.11 -21.00 -19.43
CA ALA A 173 3.55 -20.26 -20.53
C ALA A 173 2.10 -20.06 -20.10
N MET A 174 1.81 -18.85 -19.61
CA MET A 174 0.45 -18.38 -19.52
C MET A 174 -0.10 -18.71 -20.91
N PRO A 175 -1.05 -19.65 -21.05
CA PRO A 175 -1.74 -19.77 -22.32
C PRO A 175 -2.23 -18.35 -22.60
N GLU A 176 -1.72 -17.82 -23.69
CA GLU A 176 -1.94 -16.48 -24.21
C GLU A 176 -3.24 -15.87 -23.67
N GLU A 177 -3.14 -14.90 -22.76
CA GLU A 177 -4.23 -13.95 -22.48
C GLU A 177 -4.67 -13.21 -23.77
N ASP A 178 -3.91 -13.36 -24.88
CA ASP A 178 -4.35 -12.98 -26.21
C ASP A 178 -5.61 -13.74 -26.66
N GLU A 179 -5.90 -14.98 -26.25
CA GLU A 179 -7.15 -15.65 -26.68
C GLU A 179 -8.40 -15.05 -26.02
N GLU A 180 -8.32 -14.64 -24.75
CA GLU A 180 -9.47 -14.09 -24.03
C GLU A 180 -9.70 -12.61 -24.38
N GLN A 181 -8.61 -11.83 -24.55
CA GLN A 181 -8.71 -10.46 -25.07
C GLN A 181 -9.14 -10.43 -26.53
N GLN A 182 -8.69 -11.38 -27.37
CA GLN A 182 -9.14 -11.50 -28.76
C GLN A 182 -10.61 -11.91 -28.85
N GLN A 183 -11.09 -12.84 -28.00
CA GLN A 183 -12.52 -13.16 -27.95
C GLN A 183 -13.38 -11.98 -27.48
N GLN A 184 -12.87 -11.17 -26.54
CA GLN A 184 -13.61 -10.00 -26.06
C GLN A 184 -13.67 -8.90 -27.12
N GLN A 185 -12.57 -8.68 -27.85
CA GLN A 185 -12.52 -7.75 -28.99
C GLN A 185 -13.44 -8.21 -30.14
N GLU A 186 -13.43 -9.50 -30.48
CA GLU A 186 -14.32 -10.07 -31.51
C GLU A 186 -15.80 -9.95 -31.13
N ALA A 187 -16.15 -10.13 -29.85
CA ALA A 187 -17.51 -9.96 -29.37
C ALA A 187 -17.98 -8.49 -29.41
N GLU A 188 -17.08 -7.54 -29.17
CA GLU A 188 -17.37 -6.10 -29.33
C GLU A 188 -17.58 -5.74 -30.80
N ASP A 189 -16.73 -6.24 -31.70
CA ASP A 189 -16.84 -6.01 -33.15
C ASP A 189 -18.15 -6.62 -33.72
N GLU A 190 -18.54 -7.85 -33.32
CA GLU A 190 -19.82 -8.46 -33.72
C GLU A 190 -21.02 -7.66 -33.23
N PHE A 191 -20.96 -7.11 -32.01
CA PHE A 191 -22.03 -6.30 -31.45
C PHE A 191 -22.20 -4.96 -32.20
N GLU A 192 -21.09 -4.31 -32.57
CA GLU A 192 -21.13 -3.10 -33.39
C GLU A 192 -21.70 -3.37 -34.78
N GLU A 193 -21.32 -4.48 -35.43
CA GLU A 193 -21.86 -4.86 -36.74
C GLU A 193 -23.38 -5.11 -36.68
N ALA A 194 -23.86 -5.79 -35.64
CA ALA A 194 -25.29 -6.05 -35.44
C ALA A 194 -26.08 -4.75 -35.24
N LEU A 195 -25.54 -3.78 -34.50
CA LEU A 195 -26.14 -2.45 -34.31
C LEU A 195 -26.28 -1.69 -35.64
N VAL A 196 -25.24 -1.74 -36.48
CA VAL A 196 -25.26 -1.10 -37.81
C VAL A 196 -26.32 -1.75 -38.71
N SER A 197 -26.45 -3.08 -38.69
CA SER A 197 -27.47 -3.77 -39.49
C SER A 197 -28.90 -3.39 -39.10
N VAL A 198 -29.19 -3.32 -37.80
CA VAL A 198 -30.53 -2.93 -37.31
C VAL A 198 -30.88 -1.50 -37.71
N LEU A 199 -29.92 -0.57 -37.60
CA LEU A 199 -30.12 0.83 -38.00
C LEU A 199 -30.33 0.98 -39.52
N LEU A 200 -29.68 0.16 -40.33
CA LEU A 200 -29.88 0.16 -41.79
C LEU A 200 -31.24 -0.43 -42.19
N ASP A 201 -31.71 -1.47 -41.53
CA ASP A 201 -33.03 -2.06 -41.81
C ASP A 201 -34.17 -1.10 -41.44
N GLU A 202 -34.06 -0.36 -40.34
CA GLU A 202 -35.02 0.72 -40.00
C GLU A 202 -35.02 1.86 -41.02
N ALA A 203 -33.87 2.17 -41.63
CA ALA A 203 -33.78 3.22 -42.65
C ALA A 203 -34.42 2.82 -43.99
N HIS A 204 -34.51 1.52 -44.31
CA HIS A 204 -35.08 1.03 -45.57
C HIS A 204 -36.51 0.48 -45.43
N GLY A 205 -36.97 0.18 -44.22
CA GLY A 205 -38.29 -0.40 -43.90
C GLY A 205 -39.44 0.61 -43.81
N GLY A 206 -39.45 1.65 -44.63
CA GLY A 206 -40.28 2.83 -44.43
C GLY A 206 -41.10 3.33 -45.62
N VAL A 207 -41.62 2.48 -46.51
CA VAL A 207 -42.75 2.84 -47.39
C VAL A 207 -43.64 1.61 -47.66
N PRO A 208 -44.84 1.50 -47.08
CA PRO A 208 -45.86 0.56 -47.54
C PRO A 208 -46.45 0.95 -48.91
#